data_AF-A0A7C2KXH0-F1
#
_entry.id   AF-A0A7C2KXH0-F1
#
_cell.length_a   1.000
_cell.length_b   1.000
_cell.length_c   1.000
_cell.angle_alpha   90.00
_cell.angle_beta   90.00
_cell.angle_gamma   90.00
#
_symmetry.space_group_name_H-M   'P 1'
#
loop_
_entity.id
_entity.type
_entity.pdbx_description
1 polymer ?
#
loop_
_entity_poly.entity_id
_entity_poly.type
_entity_poly.pdbx_seq_one_letter_code
_entity_poly.pdbx_strand_id
1 'polypeptide(L)'
;MTRADAIKVGVGATALAAAAVIWLWPRGAYDPPGSYFYDLSEKKLYAAPRNAFAPEDGIGGESGDGVEAIVFKCPQCPADRLETMYLRTHTPEYKRRHEEARRAGTAVEGLTREWESEHTLISRVDPIAWHKASSDEAIKIGSSRGGRCPEHGLALKPCRPS
;
A
#
# COMPACT_ATOMS: atom_id res chain seq x y z
N MET A 1 -55.05 -7.39 28.38
CA MET A 1 -53.60 -7.14 28.18
C MET A 1 -53.44 -5.74 27.64
N THR A 2 -52.85 -4.85 28.44
CA THR A 2 -52.71 -3.42 28.13
C THR A 2 -51.53 -3.17 27.20
N ARG A 3 -51.67 -2.19 26.29
CA ARG A 3 -50.69 -1.78 25.25
C ARG A 3 -49.26 -1.52 25.75
N ALA A 4 -49.03 -1.43 27.05
CA ALA A 4 -47.72 -1.19 27.66
C ALA A 4 -46.76 -2.40 27.61
N ASP A 5 -47.28 -3.63 27.54
CA ASP A 5 -46.43 -4.84 27.59
C ASP A 5 -45.85 -5.23 26.23
N ALA A 6 -46.51 -4.85 25.13
CA ALA A 6 -46.05 -5.14 23.77
C ALA A 6 -44.81 -4.32 23.36
N ILE A 7 -44.61 -3.14 23.96
CA ILE A 7 -43.53 -2.22 23.61
C ILE A 7 -42.19 -2.68 24.20
N LYS A 8 -42.19 -3.35 25.37
CA LYS A 8 -40.95 -3.88 25.97
C LYS A 8 -40.39 -5.10 25.23
N VAL A 9 -41.24 -5.90 24.59
CA VAL A 9 -40.81 -7.11 23.86
C VAL A 9 -40.23 -6.75 22.47
N GLY A 10 -40.75 -5.70 21.82
CA GLY A 10 -40.26 -5.28 20.50
C GLY A 10 -38.86 -4.69 20.49
N VAL A 11 -38.49 -3.91 21.52
CA VAL A 11 -37.19 -3.22 21.58
C VAL A 11 -36.03 -4.17 21.90
N GLY A 12 -36.27 -5.19 22.73
CA GLY A 12 -35.25 -6.19 23.10
C GLY A 12 -34.83 -7.09 21.94
N ALA A 13 -35.77 -7.48 21.08
CA ALA A 13 -35.50 -8.35 19.94
C ALA A 13 -34.68 -7.64 18.85
N THR A 14 -34.93 -6.36 18.58
CA THR A 14 -34.14 -5.57 17.62
C THR A 14 -32.72 -5.28 18.10
N ALA A 15 -32.53 -5.03 19.40
CA ALA A 15 -31.19 -4.77 19.94
C ALA A 15 -30.29 -6.02 19.89
N LEU A 16 -30.85 -7.20 20.19
CA LEU A 16 -30.11 -8.47 20.09
C LEU A 16 -29.82 -8.85 18.63
N ALA A 17 -30.75 -8.62 17.71
CA ALA A 17 -30.52 -8.85 16.28
C ALA A 17 -29.45 -7.92 15.70
N ALA A 18 -29.48 -6.62 16.04
CA ALA A 18 -28.47 -5.66 15.60
C ALA A 18 -27.09 -5.97 16.20
N ALA A 19 -27.01 -6.34 17.48
CA ALA A 19 -25.77 -6.76 18.12
C ALA A 19 -25.21 -8.04 17.50
N ALA A 20 -26.07 -9.02 17.17
CA ALA A 20 -25.66 -10.24 16.48
C ALA A 20 -25.13 -9.95 15.06
N VAL A 21 -25.74 -9.04 14.30
CA VAL A 21 -25.26 -8.62 12.97
C VAL A 21 -23.90 -7.91 13.06
N ILE A 22 -23.68 -7.05 14.06
CA ILE A 22 -22.39 -6.37 14.29
C ILE A 22 -21.30 -7.36 14.75
N TRP A 23 -21.68 -8.43 15.46
CA TRP A 23 -20.75 -9.46 15.92
C TRP A 23 -20.43 -10.50 14.84
N LEU A 24 -21.40 -10.78 13.96
CA LEU A 24 -21.27 -11.71 12.83
C LEU A 24 -20.71 -11.06 11.57
N TRP A 25 -20.69 -9.71 11.46
CA TRP A 25 -19.93 -9.06 10.41
C TRP A 25 -18.45 -9.36 10.63
N PRO A 26 -17.74 -9.91 9.64
CA PRO A 26 -16.32 -10.11 9.75
C PRO A 26 -15.70 -8.74 9.99
N ARG A 27 -15.23 -8.50 11.22
CA ARG A 27 -14.24 -7.47 11.47
C ARG A 27 -13.05 -7.91 10.62
N GLY A 28 -12.91 -7.30 9.43
CA GLY A 28 -11.78 -7.53 8.57
C GLY A 28 -10.54 -7.48 9.45
N ALA A 29 -9.71 -8.52 9.38
CA ALA A 29 -8.50 -8.59 10.17
C ALA A 29 -7.76 -7.27 9.95
N TYR A 30 -7.55 -6.51 11.02
CA TYR A 30 -6.73 -5.31 10.97
C TYR A 30 -5.35 -5.74 10.49
N ASP A 31 -5.04 -5.47 9.21
CA ASP A 31 -3.72 -5.69 8.66
C ASP A 31 -2.94 -4.39 8.84
N PRO A 32 -1.95 -4.35 9.75
CA PRO A 32 -1.17 -3.14 9.97
C PRO A 32 -0.48 -2.70 8.67
N PRO A 33 -0.33 -1.39 8.43
CA PRO A 33 0.23 -0.91 7.19
C PRO A 33 1.66 -1.44 6.98
N GLY A 34 1.97 -1.82 5.74
CA GLY A 34 3.27 -2.40 5.37
C GLY A 34 4.21 -1.39 4.74
N SER A 35 3.74 -0.78 3.66
CA SER A 35 4.48 0.15 2.81
C SER A 35 3.63 1.38 2.50
N TYR A 36 4.28 2.47 2.13
CA TYR A 36 3.58 3.57 1.48
C TYR A 36 3.30 3.22 0.02
N PHE A 37 2.13 3.62 -0.47
CA PHE A 37 1.74 3.56 -1.86
C PHE A 37 1.41 4.98 -2.34
N TYR A 38 1.48 5.19 -3.65
CA TYR A 38 1.15 6.42 -4.32
C TYR A 38 0.07 6.12 -5.35
N ASP A 39 -1.03 6.86 -5.26
CA ASP A 39 -2.12 6.85 -6.23
C ASP A 39 -1.75 7.82 -7.35
N LEU A 40 -1.59 7.32 -8.58
CA LEU A 40 -1.07 8.11 -9.69
C LEU A 40 -2.08 9.17 -10.16
N SER A 41 -3.37 8.87 -10.11
CA SER A 41 -4.45 9.75 -10.56
C SER A 41 -4.78 10.81 -9.52
N GLU A 42 -4.90 10.42 -8.25
CA GLU A 42 -5.12 11.33 -7.11
C GLU A 42 -3.84 12.07 -6.70
N LYS A 43 -2.68 11.66 -7.23
CA LYS A 43 -1.35 12.21 -6.93
C LYS A 43 -1.07 12.25 -5.42
N LYS A 44 -1.42 11.17 -4.74
CA LYS A 44 -1.47 11.13 -3.27
C LYS A 44 -0.79 9.91 -2.69
N LEU A 45 0.01 10.15 -1.66
CA LEU A 45 0.61 9.11 -0.85
C LEU A 45 -0.41 8.57 0.17
N TYR A 46 -0.46 7.26 0.35
CA TYR A 46 -1.26 6.59 1.37
C TYR A 46 -0.51 5.39 1.94
N ALA A 47 -0.94 4.91 3.11
CA ALA A 47 -0.40 3.68 3.71
C ALA A 47 -1.25 2.49 3.27
N ALA A 48 -0.61 1.47 2.69
CA ALA A 48 -1.30 0.26 2.24
C ALA A 48 -1.10 -0.89 3.24
N PRO A 49 -2.03 -1.87 3.29
CA PRO A 49 -1.89 -3.10 4.07
C PRO A 49 -0.57 -3.84 3.79
N ARG A 50 -0.10 -4.66 4.75
CA ARG A 50 1.15 -5.41 4.60
C ARG A 50 1.15 -6.38 3.42
N ASN A 51 -0.02 -6.90 3.08
CA ASN A 51 -0.19 -7.84 1.97
C ASN A 51 -0.49 -7.16 0.62
N ALA A 52 -0.51 -5.82 0.56
CA ALA A 52 -0.70 -5.07 -0.67
C ALA A 52 0.45 -5.33 -1.64
N PHE A 53 0.12 -5.40 -2.93
CA PHE A 53 1.09 -5.75 -3.96
C PHE A 53 0.86 -4.90 -5.21
N ALA A 54 1.82 -4.03 -5.51
CA ALA A 54 1.74 -3.11 -6.63
C ALA A 54 1.81 -3.85 -7.99
N PRO A 55 1.08 -3.37 -9.02
CA PRO A 55 0.11 -2.27 -8.92
C PRO A 55 -1.19 -2.76 -8.27
N GLU A 56 -1.86 -1.96 -7.46
CA GLU A 56 -3.18 -2.24 -6.89
C GLU A 56 -4.21 -1.19 -7.34
N ASP A 57 -5.45 -1.35 -6.89
CA ASP A 57 -6.44 -0.29 -7.06
C ASP A 57 -6.06 0.87 -6.14
N GLY A 58 -5.99 2.08 -6.69
CA GLY A 58 -5.69 3.28 -5.91
C GLY A 58 -6.76 3.58 -4.86
N ILE A 59 -6.51 4.59 -4.02
CA ILE A 59 -7.55 5.13 -3.12
C ILE A 59 -8.72 5.77 -3.90
N GLY A 60 -8.48 6.20 -5.15
CA GLY A 60 -9.51 6.63 -6.08
C GLY A 60 -10.31 5.48 -6.71
N GLY A 61 -9.84 4.23 -6.55
CA GLY A 61 -10.49 3.03 -7.09
C GLY A 61 -10.17 2.71 -8.55
N GLU A 62 -9.30 3.49 -9.21
CA GLU A 62 -8.82 3.15 -10.55
C GLU A 62 -7.84 1.98 -10.48
N SER A 63 -8.04 1.00 -11.36
CA SER A 63 -7.27 -0.23 -11.30
C SER A 63 -5.86 -0.04 -11.87
N GLY A 64 -4.87 -0.48 -11.09
CA GLY A 64 -3.47 -0.36 -11.44
C GLY A 64 -2.84 0.98 -11.07
N ASP A 65 -3.60 1.85 -10.43
CA ASP A 65 -3.22 3.22 -10.12
C ASP A 65 -2.43 3.34 -8.80
N GLY A 66 -2.60 2.37 -7.90
CA GLY A 66 -1.83 2.26 -6.66
C GLY A 66 -0.47 1.60 -6.89
N VAL A 67 0.62 2.35 -6.77
CA VAL A 67 1.99 1.83 -6.89
C VAL A 67 2.76 2.01 -5.58
N GLU A 68 3.75 1.16 -5.30
CA GLU A 68 4.50 1.30 -4.07
C GLU A 68 5.42 2.53 -4.12
N ALA A 69 5.44 3.28 -3.03
CA ALA A 69 6.24 4.49 -2.89
C ALA A 69 7.41 4.24 -1.93
N ILE A 70 8.63 4.44 -2.43
CA ILE A 70 9.81 4.38 -1.59
C ILE A 70 10.04 5.77 -1.00
N VAL A 71 9.66 5.89 0.27
CA VAL A 71 9.61 7.16 1.00
C VAL A 71 10.80 7.29 1.94
N PHE A 72 11.36 8.49 1.99
CA PHE A 72 12.39 8.87 2.94
C PHE A 72 11.88 10.04 3.81
N LYS A 73 12.45 10.16 5.02
CA LYS A 73 12.21 11.27 5.93
C LYS A 73 13.49 12.04 6.23
N CYS A 74 13.33 13.35 6.42
CA CYS A 74 14.38 14.21 6.95
C CYS A 74 14.36 14.14 8.50
N PRO A 75 15.49 13.89 9.18
CA PRO A 75 15.44 13.47 10.58
C PRO A 75 15.10 14.57 11.60
N GLN A 76 15.10 15.87 11.25
CA GLN A 76 14.91 16.98 12.21
C GLN A 76 14.14 18.20 11.65
N CYS A 77 13.10 17.99 10.84
CA CYS A 77 12.09 19.02 10.54
C CYS A 77 10.73 18.33 10.43
N PRO A 78 9.59 19.04 10.55
CA PRO A 78 8.39 18.53 11.22
C PRO A 78 8.02 17.12 10.77
N ALA A 79 7.58 16.31 11.72
CA ALA A 79 7.38 14.87 11.58
C ALA A 79 6.42 14.46 10.43
N ASP A 80 5.87 15.43 9.70
CA ASP A 80 4.93 15.35 8.60
C ASP A 80 5.57 15.39 7.20
N ARG A 81 6.85 15.76 7.02
CA ARG A 81 7.45 15.82 5.67
C ARG A 81 8.00 14.47 5.21
N LEU A 82 7.15 13.70 4.54
CA LEU A 82 7.52 12.52 3.76
C LEU A 82 7.97 12.93 2.35
N GLU A 83 9.12 12.42 1.90
CA GLU A 83 9.63 12.63 0.55
C GLU A 83 9.63 11.32 -0.23
N THR A 84 8.86 11.26 -1.33
CA THR A 84 8.85 10.10 -2.23
C THR A 84 10.07 10.14 -3.13
N MET A 85 11.00 9.20 -2.93
CA MET A 85 12.23 9.15 -3.71
C MET A 85 11.98 8.56 -5.10
N TYR A 86 11.25 7.45 -5.15
CA TYR A 86 10.83 6.82 -6.40
C TYR A 86 9.62 5.92 -6.18
N LEU A 87 8.96 5.58 -7.27
CA LEU A 87 7.84 4.67 -7.35
C LEU A 87 8.32 3.31 -7.83
N ARG A 88 7.71 2.25 -7.32
CA ARG A 88 7.92 0.87 -7.71
C ARG A 88 6.59 0.22 -8.04
N THR A 89 6.54 -0.47 -9.17
CA THR A 89 5.44 -1.35 -9.53
C THR A 89 5.99 -2.62 -10.17
N HIS A 90 5.11 -3.55 -10.55
CA HIS A 90 5.50 -4.79 -11.19
C HIS A 90 4.72 -5.03 -12.47
N THR A 91 5.25 -5.86 -13.35
CA THR A 91 4.54 -6.26 -14.57
C THR A 91 3.32 -7.12 -14.23
N PRO A 92 2.32 -7.18 -15.14
CA PRO A 92 1.14 -8.02 -14.94
C PRO A 92 1.46 -9.51 -14.72
N GLU A 93 2.51 -10.02 -15.36
CA GLU A 93 2.97 -11.40 -15.17
C GLU A 93 3.46 -11.65 -13.74
N TYR A 94 4.25 -10.72 -13.19
CA TYR A 94 4.78 -10.82 -11.83
C TYR A 94 3.66 -10.83 -10.79
N LYS A 95 2.72 -9.88 -10.93
CA LYS A 95 1.52 -9.79 -10.10
C LYS A 95 0.69 -11.06 -10.18
N ARG A 96 0.43 -11.58 -11.38
CA ARG A 96 -0.35 -12.82 -11.56
C ARG A 96 0.27 -14.00 -10.80
N ARG A 97 1.58 -14.24 -10.94
CA ARG A 97 2.25 -15.35 -10.22
C ARG A 97 2.19 -15.22 -8.71
N HIS A 98 2.35 -13.99 -8.19
CA HIS A 98 2.26 -13.73 -6.76
C HIS A 98 0.85 -13.95 -6.23
N GLU A 99 -0.17 -13.51 -6.98
CA GLU A 99 -1.56 -13.74 -6.60
C GLU A 99 -1.95 -15.21 -6.66
N GLU A 100 -1.49 -15.95 -7.67
CA GLU A 100 -1.71 -17.39 -7.79
C GLU A 100 -1.11 -18.15 -6.60
N ALA A 101 0.15 -17.87 -6.26
CA ALA A 101 0.80 -18.48 -5.10
C ALA A 101 0.11 -18.10 -3.78
N ARG A 102 -0.30 -16.84 -3.62
CA ARG A 102 -1.07 -16.37 -2.45
C ARG A 102 -2.40 -17.11 -2.32
N ARG A 103 -3.14 -17.30 -3.42
CA ARG A 103 -4.40 -18.05 -3.44
C ARG A 103 -4.18 -19.54 -3.12
N ALA A 104 -3.07 -20.11 -3.58
CA ALA A 104 -2.69 -21.49 -3.29
C ALA A 104 -2.12 -21.69 -1.88
N GLY A 105 -1.77 -20.61 -1.16
CA GLY A 105 -1.08 -20.68 0.13
C GLY A 105 0.36 -21.18 0.00
N THR A 106 0.98 -21.04 -1.18
CA THR A 106 2.33 -21.52 -1.47
C THR A 106 3.31 -20.35 -1.67
N ALA A 107 4.61 -20.66 -1.65
CA ALA A 107 5.62 -19.73 -2.12
C ALA A 107 5.57 -19.64 -3.66
N VAL A 108 5.97 -18.49 -4.20
CA VAL A 108 6.20 -18.35 -5.64
C VAL A 108 7.52 -19.03 -5.98
N GLU A 109 7.47 -20.07 -6.80
CA GLU A 109 8.68 -20.79 -7.22
C GLU A 109 9.42 -20.07 -8.36
N GLY A 110 10.73 -20.27 -8.45
CA GLY A 110 11.54 -19.80 -9.58
C GLY A 110 11.76 -18.28 -9.65
N LEU A 111 11.50 -17.54 -8.57
CA LEU A 111 11.85 -16.13 -8.46
C LEU A 111 13.36 -15.96 -8.25
N THR A 112 14.13 -15.89 -9.34
CA THR A 112 15.52 -15.43 -9.23
C THR A 112 15.56 -13.92 -9.15
N ARG A 113 16.64 -13.37 -8.58
CA ARG A 113 16.83 -11.91 -8.48
C ARG A 113 16.80 -11.24 -9.86
N GLU A 114 17.32 -11.90 -10.88
CA GLU A 114 17.31 -11.44 -12.26
C GLU A 114 15.89 -11.36 -12.79
N TRP A 115 15.08 -12.40 -12.53
CA TRP A 115 13.68 -12.42 -12.94
C TRP A 115 12.88 -11.31 -12.25
N GLU A 116 13.07 -11.12 -10.95
CA GLU A 116 12.46 -10.01 -10.20
C GLU A 116 12.86 -8.65 -10.77
N SER A 117 14.13 -8.47 -11.13
CA SER A 117 14.64 -7.21 -11.69
C SER A 117 14.05 -6.91 -13.08
N GLU A 118 13.83 -7.92 -13.90
CA GLU A 118 13.18 -7.78 -15.22
C GLU A 118 11.68 -7.44 -15.12
N HIS A 119 11.05 -7.81 -14.00
CA HIS A 119 9.62 -7.67 -13.78
C HIS A 119 9.25 -6.56 -12.80
N THR A 120 10.23 -5.92 -12.18
CA THR A 120 10.07 -4.73 -11.36
C THR A 120 10.26 -3.50 -12.23
N LEU A 121 9.35 -2.54 -12.11
CA LEU A 121 9.40 -1.27 -12.81
C LEU A 121 9.60 -0.14 -11.78
N ILE A 122 10.49 0.79 -12.12
CA ILE A 122 10.89 1.92 -11.28
C ILE A 122 10.62 3.22 -12.03
N SER A 123 10.15 4.25 -11.32
CA SER A 123 9.93 5.58 -11.88
C SER A 123 10.13 6.71 -10.87
N ARG A 124 10.29 7.93 -11.36
CA ARG A 124 10.14 9.15 -10.56
C ARG A 124 8.65 9.47 -10.44
N VAL A 125 8.30 10.34 -9.48
CA VAL A 125 6.91 10.84 -9.34
C VAL A 125 6.57 11.88 -10.40
N ASP A 126 7.55 12.64 -10.90
CA ASP A 126 7.33 13.67 -11.91
C ASP A 126 8.60 13.87 -12.78
N PRO A 127 8.54 13.62 -14.11
CA PRO A 127 7.47 12.90 -14.80
C PRO A 127 7.50 11.41 -14.46
N ILE A 128 6.34 10.75 -14.57
CA ILE A 128 6.26 9.29 -14.50
C ILE A 128 6.73 8.72 -15.84
N ALA A 129 7.83 7.99 -15.80
CA ALA A 129 8.37 7.18 -16.87
C ALA A 129 8.87 5.84 -16.30
N TRP A 130 8.25 4.73 -16.69
CA TRP A 130 8.56 3.41 -16.15
C TRP A 130 9.79 2.80 -16.82
N HIS A 131 10.74 2.37 -16.00
CA HIS A 131 11.95 1.68 -16.44
C HIS A 131 12.06 0.33 -15.73
N LYS A 132 12.54 -0.71 -16.43
CA LYS A 132 12.88 -1.98 -15.77
C LYS A 132 13.92 -1.73 -14.68
N ALA A 133 13.81 -2.39 -13.53
CA ALA A 133 14.74 -2.20 -12.42
C ALA A 133 16.19 -2.56 -12.79
N SER A 134 16.39 -3.42 -13.80
CA SER A 134 17.69 -3.77 -14.37
C SER A 134 18.30 -2.70 -15.29
N SER A 135 17.55 -1.65 -15.67
CA SER A 135 18.05 -0.63 -16.60
C SER A 135 18.92 0.43 -15.92
N ASP A 136 19.83 1.04 -16.67
CA ASP A 136 20.69 2.13 -16.19
C ASP A 136 19.87 3.29 -15.62
N GLU A 137 18.76 3.66 -16.26
CA GLU A 137 17.86 4.72 -15.77
C GLU A 137 17.24 4.38 -14.41
N ALA A 138 16.76 3.14 -14.22
CA ALA A 138 16.22 2.72 -12.93
C ALA A 138 17.30 2.66 -11.85
N ILE A 139 18.52 2.22 -12.19
CA ILE A 139 19.67 2.24 -11.28
C ILE A 139 20.00 3.69 -10.89
N LYS A 140 20.00 4.65 -11.83
CA LYS A 140 20.21 6.09 -11.54
C LYS A 140 19.12 6.64 -10.61
N ILE A 141 17.85 6.29 -10.84
CA ILE A 141 16.73 6.68 -9.97
C ILE A 141 16.89 6.08 -8.57
N GLY A 142 17.15 4.77 -8.48
CA GLY A 142 17.28 4.06 -7.20
C GLY A 142 18.55 4.43 -6.42
N SER A 143 19.60 4.87 -7.10
CA SER A 143 20.89 5.30 -6.51
C SER A 143 20.96 6.78 -6.19
N SER A 144 19.96 7.59 -6.56
CA SER A 144 19.85 8.98 -6.09
C SER A 144 19.60 9.10 -4.57
N ARG A 145 19.71 7.98 -3.82
CA ARG A 145 19.78 7.78 -2.36
C ARG A 145 20.71 8.72 -1.58
N GLY A 146 21.41 9.63 -2.24
CA GLY A 146 22.36 10.56 -1.64
C GLY A 146 21.79 11.92 -1.23
N GLY A 147 20.46 12.12 -1.31
CA GLY A 147 19.85 13.38 -0.89
C GLY A 147 20.15 13.69 0.58
N ARG A 148 20.70 14.88 0.81
CA ARG A 148 20.71 15.50 2.14
C ARG A 148 19.43 16.33 2.25
N CYS A 149 18.89 16.41 3.45
CA CYS A 149 17.86 17.38 3.76
C CYS A 149 18.29 18.76 3.30
N PRO A 150 17.55 19.44 2.42
CA PRO A 150 17.90 20.79 1.95
C PRO A 150 18.08 21.76 3.12
N GLU A 151 17.30 21.59 4.18
CA GLU A 151 17.26 22.48 5.34
C GLU A 151 18.35 22.20 6.38
N HIS A 152 18.81 20.95 6.52
CA HIS A 152 19.70 20.54 7.63
C HIS A 152 21.02 19.93 7.17
N GLY A 153 21.17 19.64 5.87
CA GLY A 153 22.31 18.88 5.35
C GLY A 153 22.41 17.44 5.88
N LEU A 154 21.43 16.93 6.62
CA LEU A 154 21.44 15.57 7.18
C LEU A 154 21.04 14.53 6.14
N ALA A 155 21.52 13.29 6.29
CA ALA A 155 21.11 12.21 5.39
C ALA A 155 19.62 11.87 5.57
N LEU A 156 18.91 11.75 4.45
CA LEU A 156 17.56 11.20 4.42
C LEU A 156 17.57 9.73 4.90
N LYS A 157 16.53 9.31 5.63
CA LYS A 157 16.38 7.92 6.11
C LYS A 157 15.12 7.28 5.52
N PRO A 158 15.14 5.97 5.15
CA PRO A 158 13.94 5.27 4.73
C PRO A 158 12.84 5.37 5.78
N CYS A 159 11.58 5.54 5.34
CA CYS A 159 10.42 5.64 6.19
C CYS A 159 9.39 4.57 5.81
N ARG A 160 8.76 3.97 6.83
CA ARG A 160 7.60 3.09 6.69
C ARG A 160 6.44 3.64 7.51
N PRO A 161 5.19 3.38 7.11
CA PRO A 161 4.03 3.74 7.93
C PRO A 161 4.11 3.02 9.29
N SER A 162 3.73 3.75 10.35
CA SER A 162 3.72 3.28 11.75
C SER A 162 2.33 2.86 12.20
#